data_AF-A0A258GSB5-F1
#
_entry.id   AF-A0A258GSB5-F1
#
_cell.length_a   1.000
_cell.length_b   1.000
_cell.length_c   1.000
_cell.angle_alpha   90.00
_cell.angle_beta   90.00
_cell.angle_gamma   90.00
#
_symmetry.space_group_name_H-M   'P 1'
#
loop_
_entity.id
_entity.type
_entity.pdbx_description
1 polymer ?
#
loop_
_entity_poly.entity_id
_entity_poly.type
_entity_poly.pdbx_seq_one_letter_code
_entity_poly.pdbx_strand_id
1 'polypeptide(L)'
;MIDMGVLGETQTRQELAHLLHTAVERSGRNRCEIAREADIHKDALRRTLIGERSPSVGEALRILASSGMPPHAHMLLFLGAGGDQATRWLQTDIARFFEELICELPAALERVLGNQVHDVKPRWAKGTAHRLARLLADHIDELERKDALLGDIFAATVGGRHD
;
A
#
# COMPACT_ATOMS: atom_id res chain seq x y z
N MET A 1 30.39 4.76 22.69
CA MET A 1 29.09 4.07 22.87
C MET A 1 28.20 4.62 21.78
N ILE A 2 27.99 3.88 20.69
CA ILE A 2 27.17 4.36 19.57
C ILE A 2 25.72 4.42 20.08
N ASP A 3 25.08 5.57 19.89
CA ASP A 3 23.70 5.81 20.30
C ASP A 3 22.76 4.85 19.55
N MET A 4 22.05 4.01 20.30
CA MET A 4 21.09 3.03 19.75
C MET A 4 19.96 3.73 18.99
N GLY A 5 19.63 4.99 19.32
CA GLY A 5 18.68 5.80 18.56
C GLY A 5 19.20 6.21 17.17
N VAL A 6 20.48 6.59 17.09
CA VAL A 6 21.16 6.96 15.83
C VAL A 6 21.32 5.75 14.90
N LEU A 7 21.56 4.56 15.47
CA LEU A 7 21.56 3.30 14.72
C LEU A 7 20.17 2.97 14.16
N GLY A 8 19.11 3.17 14.96
CA GLY A 8 17.73 2.98 14.53
C GLY A 8 17.33 3.91 13.38
N GLU A 9 17.61 5.21 13.50
CA GLU A 9 17.31 6.20 12.44
C GLU A 9 18.08 5.90 11.15
N THR A 10 19.35 5.50 11.27
CA THR A 10 20.17 5.14 10.11
C THR A 10 19.62 3.91 9.39
N GLN A 11 19.20 2.89 10.14
CA GLN A 11 18.56 1.70 9.61
C GLN A 11 17.23 2.02 8.92
N THR A 12 16.35 2.79 9.56
CA THR A 12 15.07 3.21 8.98
C THR A 12 15.26 3.98 7.66
N ARG A 13 16.25 4.88 7.59
CA ARG A 13 16.60 5.60 6.36
C ARG A 13 17.08 4.65 5.26
N GLN A 14 17.90 3.66 5.58
CA GLN A 14 18.37 2.67 4.61
C GLN A 14 17.22 1.81 4.09
N GLU A 15 16.31 1.37 4.96
CA GLU A 15 15.13 0.61 4.57
C GLU A 15 14.17 1.42 3.69
N LEU A 16 13.97 2.71 4.01
CA LEU A 16 13.16 3.60 3.16
C LEU A 16 13.81 3.80 1.79
N ALA A 17 15.13 4.04 1.75
CA ALA A 17 15.85 4.15 0.49
C ALA A 17 15.74 2.86 -0.34
N HIS A 18 15.83 1.69 0.31
CA HIS A 18 15.64 0.39 -0.34
C HIS A 18 14.24 0.20 -0.90
N LEU A 19 13.20 0.57 -0.14
CA LEU A 19 11.80 0.54 -0.60
C LEU A 19 11.61 1.41 -1.84
N LEU A 20 12.07 2.67 -1.78
CA LEU A 20 11.94 3.62 -2.89
C LEU A 20 12.76 3.19 -4.12
N HIS A 21 13.97 2.69 -3.91
CA HIS A 21 14.79 2.13 -4.97
C HIS A 21 14.07 0.96 -5.66
N THR A 22 13.54 0.02 -4.87
CA THR A 22 12.86 -1.16 -5.41
C THR A 22 11.57 -0.78 -6.14
N ALA A 23 10.82 0.20 -5.64
CA ALA A 23 9.64 0.75 -6.33
C ALA A 23 10.02 1.33 -7.70
N VAL A 24 11.06 2.18 -7.75
CA VAL A 24 11.57 2.79 -8.98
C VAL A 24 12.03 1.73 -9.97
N GLU A 25 12.81 0.74 -9.54
CA GLU A 25 13.30 -0.33 -10.42
C GLU A 25 12.16 -1.19 -10.97
N ARG A 26 11.22 -1.60 -10.10
CA ARG A 26 10.09 -2.43 -10.50
C ARG A 26 9.14 -1.70 -11.46
N SER A 27 9.06 -0.38 -11.38
CA SER A 27 8.22 0.41 -12.29
C SER A 27 8.61 0.24 -13.77
N GLY A 28 9.87 -0.08 -14.07
CA GLY A 28 10.42 -0.10 -15.43
C GLY A 28 10.46 1.27 -16.12
N ARG A 29 10.11 2.36 -15.41
CA ARG A 29 10.03 3.71 -15.96
C ARG A 29 11.38 4.43 -15.93
N ASN A 30 11.53 5.46 -16.76
CA ASN A 30 12.75 6.26 -16.77
C ASN A 30 12.87 7.08 -15.48
N ARG A 31 14.02 6.99 -14.78
CA ARG A 31 14.26 7.74 -13.53
C ARG A 31 14.12 9.27 -13.68
N CYS A 32 14.41 9.83 -14.86
CA CYS A 32 14.20 11.25 -15.13
C CYS A 32 12.71 11.61 -15.22
N GLU A 33 11.88 10.72 -15.76
CA GLU A 33 10.42 10.91 -15.82
C GLU A 33 9.81 10.81 -14.43
N ILE A 34 10.22 9.81 -13.64
CA ILE A 34 9.82 9.68 -12.23
C ILE A 34 10.21 10.94 -11.45
N ALA A 35 11.44 11.42 -11.61
CA ALA A 35 11.91 12.64 -10.94
C ALA A 35 11.03 13.86 -11.29
N ARG A 36 10.73 14.03 -12.58
CA ARG A 36 9.88 15.11 -13.08
C ARG A 36 8.46 15.04 -12.52
N GLU A 37 7.85 13.86 -12.53
CA GLU A 37 6.47 13.66 -12.03
C GLU A 37 6.39 13.77 -10.50
N ALA A 38 7.44 13.34 -9.80
CA ALA A 38 7.52 13.46 -8.36
C ALA A 38 7.95 14.86 -7.88
N ASP A 39 8.11 15.81 -8.81
CA ASP A 39 8.57 17.17 -8.55
C ASP A 39 9.85 17.20 -7.69
N ILE A 40 10.84 16.42 -8.11
CA ILE A 40 12.13 16.29 -7.43
C ILE A 40 13.28 16.39 -8.45
N HIS A 41 14.35 17.10 -8.09
CA HIS A 41 15.53 17.18 -8.94
C HIS A 41 16.17 15.78 -9.14
N LYS A 42 16.64 15.48 -10.35
CA LYS A 42 17.23 14.16 -10.69
C LYS A 42 18.34 13.73 -9.73
N ASP A 43 19.23 14.65 -9.35
CA ASP A 43 20.30 14.33 -8.38
C ASP A 43 19.75 14.08 -6.97
N ALA A 44 18.73 14.82 -6.54
CA ALA A 44 18.08 14.59 -5.27
C ALA A 44 17.37 13.22 -5.24
N LEU A 45 16.70 12.82 -6.33
CA LEU A 45 16.18 11.46 -6.49
C LEU A 45 17.31 10.43 -6.39
N ARG A 46 18.38 10.57 -7.19
CA ARG A 46 19.53 9.64 -7.16
C ARG A 46 20.06 9.43 -5.74
N ARG A 47 20.35 10.52 -5.02
CA ARG A 47 20.87 10.49 -3.65
C ARG A 47 19.88 9.88 -2.66
N THR A 48 18.58 10.09 -2.88
CA THR A 48 17.52 9.48 -2.07
C THR A 48 17.51 7.96 -2.24
N LEU A 49 17.56 7.47 -3.48
CA LEU A 49 17.49 6.03 -3.78
C LEU A 49 18.71 5.24 -3.27
N ILE A 50 19.87 5.89 -3.10
CA ILE A 50 21.09 5.27 -2.54
C ILE A 50 21.29 5.56 -1.04
N GLY A 51 20.32 6.22 -0.39
CA GLY A 51 20.36 6.49 1.06
C GLY A 51 21.29 7.64 1.49
N GLU A 52 21.88 8.38 0.55
CA GLU A 52 22.72 9.57 0.81
C GLU A 52 21.90 10.82 1.18
N ARG A 53 20.59 10.76 1.02
CA ARG A 53 19.64 11.82 1.35
C ARG A 53 18.35 11.22 1.89
N SER A 54 17.87 11.75 3.02
CA SER A 54 16.52 11.45 3.50
C SER A 54 15.49 12.24 2.70
N PRO A 55 14.47 11.60 2.11
CA PRO A 55 13.35 12.31 1.51
C PRO A 55 12.41 12.83 2.62
N SER A 56 11.68 13.89 2.33
CA SER A 56 10.47 14.21 3.07
C SER A 56 9.38 13.15 2.84
N VAL A 57 8.38 13.06 3.72
CA VAL A 57 7.22 12.16 3.54
C VAL A 57 6.53 12.45 2.20
N GLY A 58 6.36 13.72 1.84
CA GLY A 58 5.74 14.12 0.58
C GLY A 58 6.55 13.65 -0.64
N GLU A 59 7.88 13.72 -0.59
CA GLU A 59 8.72 13.17 -1.66
C GLU A 59 8.64 11.65 -1.74
N ALA A 60 8.62 10.94 -0.61
CA ALA A 60 8.48 9.48 -0.60
C ALA A 60 7.14 9.05 -1.24
N LEU A 61 6.04 9.70 -0.85
CA LEU A 61 4.71 9.47 -1.44
C LEU A 61 4.70 9.74 -2.96
N ARG A 62 5.28 10.87 -3.39
CA ARG A 62 5.34 11.21 -4.82
C ARG A 62 6.23 10.25 -5.61
N ILE A 63 7.38 9.83 -5.07
CA ILE A 63 8.26 8.84 -5.72
C ILE A 63 7.52 7.50 -5.89
N LEU A 64 6.80 7.04 -4.87
CA LEU A 64 5.98 5.83 -4.94
C LEU A 64 4.88 5.96 -6.00
N ALA A 65 4.12 7.05 -5.97
CA ALA A 65 3.04 7.32 -6.93
C ALA A 65 3.57 7.41 -8.37
N SER A 66 4.64 8.15 -8.61
CA SER A 66 5.32 8.24 -9.91
C SER A 66 5.98 6.93 -10.33
N SER A 67 6.19 5.99 -9.42
CA SER A 67 6.62 4.62 -9.75
C SER A 67 5.45 3.68 -10.04
N GLY A 68 4.21 4.17 -9.99
CA GLY A 68 2.99 3.37 -10.17
C GLY A 68 2.61 2.52 -8.95
N MET A 69 3.15 2.85 -7.77
CA MET A 69 2.86 2.15 -6.52
C MET A 69 1.77 2.89 -5.73
N PRO A 70 0.89 2.18 -5.00
CA PRO A 70 -0.06 2.82 -4.09
C PRO A 70 0.66 3.44 -2.88
N PRO A 71 0.78 4.79 -2.82
CA PRO A 71 1.77 5.43 -1.99
C PRO A 71 1.44 5.36 -0.48
N HIS A 72 0.17 5.45 -0.10
CA HIS A 72 -0.22 5.42 1.31
C HIS A 72 -0.10 4.01 1.89
N ALA A 73 -0.49 2.99 1.12
CA ALA A 73 -0.34 1.59 1.47
C ALA A 73 1.12 1.26 1.79
N HIS A 74 2.05 1.59 0.90
CA HIS A 74 3.46 1.29 1.11
C HIS A 74 4.08 2.09 2.26
N MET A 75 3.68 3.34 2.47
CA MET A 75 4.13 4.11 3.63
C MET A 75 3.59 3.54 4.95
N LEU A 76 2.32 3.13 5.02
CA LEU A 76 1.77 2.48 6.22
C LEU A 76 2.40 1.11 6.50
N LEU A 77 2.61 0.29 5.46
CA LEU A 77 3.30 -1.00 5.60
C LEU A 77 4.73 -0.80 6.08
N PHE A 78 5.43 0.21 5.56
CA PHE A 78 6.79 0.54 6.00
C PHE A 78 6.81 0.93 7.48
N LEU A 79 5.93 1.84 7.90
CA LEU A 79 5.89 2.33 9.28
C LEU A 79 5.39 1.28 10.28
N GLY A 80 4.43 0.44 9.88
CA GLY A 80 3.76 -0.52 10.78
C GLY A 80 4.33 -1.93 10.76
N ALA A 81 4.96 -2.35 9.66
CA ALA A 81 5.42 -3.72 9.44
C ALA A 81 6.87 -3.83 8.91
N GLY A 82 7.55 -2.70 8.70
CA GLY A 82 8.94 -2.63 8.27
C GLY A 82 9.17 -2.71 6.76
N GLY A 83 10.41 -2.41 6.34
CA GLY A 83 10.80 -2.35 4.93
C GLY A 83 10.56 -3.63 4.12
N ASP A 84 10.76 -4.80 4.73
CA ASP A 84 10.58 -6.10 4.05
C ASP A 84 9.13 -6.38 3.67
N GLN A 85 8.18 -6.07 4.56
CA GLN A 85 6.75 -6.24 4.26
C GLN A 85 6.30 -5.24 3.21
N ALA A 86 6.74 -3.97 3.32
CA ALA A 86 6.42 -2.93 2.35
C ALA A 86 6.92 -3.27 0.94
N THR A 87 8.13 -3.85 0.84
CA THR A 87 8.75 -4.22 -0.45
C THR A 87 8.10 -5.46 -1.06
N ARG A 88 7.67 -6.44 -0.26
CA ARG A 88 7.02 -7.67 -0.74
C ARG A 88 5.73 -7.41 -1.52
N TRP A 89 4.98 -6.39 -1.15
CA TRP A 89 3.68 -6.07 -1.78
C TRP A 89 3.80 -5.14 -2.99
N LEU A 90 5.01 -4.71 -3.37
CA LEU A 90 5.19 -3.84 -4.55
C LEU A 90 4.62 -4.51 -5.81
N GLN A 91 3.78 -3.76 -6.54
CA GLN A 91 3.09 -4.19 -7.77
C GLN A 91 2.15 -5.39 -7.60
N THR A 92 1.63 -5.62 -6.41
CA THR A 92 0.62 -6.64 -6.17
C THR A 92 -0.78 -6.02 -6.10
N ASP A 93 -1.81 -6.78 -6.48
CA ASP A 93 -3.20 -6.30 -6.38
C ASP A 93 -3.62 -6.08 -4.93
N ILE A 94 -3.07 -6.87 -3.98
CA ILE A 94 -3.30 -6.66 -2.55
C ILE A 94 -2.81 -5.29 -2.07
N ALA A 95 -1.77 -4.70 -2.68
CA ALA A 95 -1.34 -3.34 -2.34
C ALA A 95 -2.35 -2.28 -2.81
N ARG A 96 -2.93 -2.45 -4.00
CA ARG A 96 -3.97 -1.53 -4.51
C ARG A 96 -5.25 -1.65 -3.70
N PHE A 97 -5.67 -2.88 -3.42
CA PHE A 97 -6.78 -3.15 -2.51
C PHE A 97 -6.54 -2.52 -1.14
N PHE A 98 -5.32 -2.66 -0.58
CA PHE A 98 -5.00 -2.09 0.71
C PHE A 98 -5.02 -0.56 0.71
N GLU A 99 -4.57 0.10 -0.36
CA GLU A 99 -4.66 1.56 -0.54
C GLU A 99 -6.11 2.05 -0.45
N GLU A 100 -7.02 1.45 -1.20
CA GLU A 100 -8.42 1.82 -1.16
C GLU A 100 -9.03 1.53 0.21
N LEU A 101 -8.74 0.35 0.78
CA LEU A 101 -9.23 -0.04 2.09
C LEU A 101 -8.81 0.95 3.18
N ILE A 102 -7.54 1.33 3.27
CA ILE A 102 -7.07 2.24 4.33
C ILE A 102 -7.57 3.67 4.15
N CYS A 103 -7.86 4.11 2.92
CA CYS A 103 -8.41 5.43 2.66
C CYS A 103 -9.89 5.50 3.05
N GLU A 104 -10.65 4.43 2.82
CA GLU A 104 -12.10 4.36 3.10
C GLU A 104 -12.43 3.95 4.54
N LEU A 105 -11.56 3.12 5.16
CA LEU A 105 -11.85 2.53 6.47
C LEU A 105 -12.13 3.55 7.58
N PRO A 106 -11.42 4.69 7.72
CA PRO A 106 -11.73 5.67 8.75
C PRO A 106 -13.17 6.19 8.67
N ALA A 107 -13.62 6.62 7.49
CA ALA A 107 -14.97 7.12 7.28
C ALA A 107 -16.03 6.01 7.50
N ALA A 108 -15.73 4.78 7.05
CA ALA A 108 -16.59 3.63 7.28
C ALA A 108 -16.73 3.30 8.78
N LEU A 109 -15.63 3.35 9.54
CA LEU A 109 -15.64 3.11 10.99
C LEU A 109 -16.45 4.17 11.73
N GLU A 110 -16.25 5.45 11.43
CA GLU A 110 -17.02 6.53 12.04
C GLU A 110 -18.52 6.38 11.78
N ARG A 111 -18.89 6.05 10.54
CA ARG A 111 -20.29 5.84 10.15
C ARG A 111 -20.93 4.63 10.84
N VAL A 112 -20.21 3.52 10.96
CA VAL A 112 -20.75 2.26 11.51
C VAL A 112 -20.75 2.27 13.04
N LEU A 113 -19.70 2.79 13.68
CA LEU A 113 -19.60 2.82 15.13
C LEU A 113 -20.36 3.99 15.75
N GLY A 114 -20.51 5.10 15.02
CA GLY A 114 -21.09 6.33 15.53
C GLY A 114 -20.45 6.74 16.85
N ASN A 115 -21.27 6.96 17.88
CA ASN A 115 -20.80 7.36 19.21
C ASN A 115 -19.90 6.32 19.89
N GLN A 116 -19.96 5.04 19.49
CA GLN A 116 -19.13 3.97 20.07
C GLN A 116 -17.65 4.08 19.68
N VAL A 117 -17.28 4.95 18.72
CA VAL A 117 -15.88 5.15 18.32
C VAL A 117 -15.00 5.54 19.52
N HIS A 118 -15.56 6.29 20.48
CA HIS A 118 -14.88 6.71 21.70
C HIS A 118 -14.71 5.59 22.73
N ASP A 119 -15.43 4.48 22.59
CA ASP A 119 -15.37 3.34 23.51
C ASP A 119 -14.34 2.29 23.11
N VAL A 120 -13.81 2.37 21.88
CA VAL A 120 -12.81 1.43 21.34
C VAL A 120 -11.57 1.40 22.24
N LYS A 121 -11.15 0.20 22.66
CA LYS A 121 -9.97 0.02 23.52
C LYS A 121 -8.75 -0.48 22.72
N PRO A 122 -7.55 0.11 22.88
CA PRO A 122 -6.35 -0.30 22.14
C PRO A 122 -6.01 -1.80 22.25
N ARG A 123 -6.26 -2.42 23.42
CA ARG A 123 -6.03 -3.86 23.65
C ARG A 123 -6.82 -4.78 22.72
N TRP A 124 -7.89 -4.30 22.08
CA TRP A 124 -8.69 -5.09 21.14
C TRP A 124 -8.06 -5.18 19.75
N ALA A 125 -7.12 -4.29 19.41
CA ALA A 125 -6.60 -4.12 18.05
C ALA A 125 -6.11 -5.43 17.43
N LYS A 126 -5.31 -6.21 18.17
CA LYS A 126 -4.79 -7.50 17.68
C LYS A 126 -5.92 -8.48 17.34
N GLY A 127 -6.89 -8.64 18.23
CA GLY A 127 -8.03 -9.55 18.02
C GLY A 127 -8.93 -9.09 16.87
N THR A 128 -9.16 -7.78 16.78
CA THR A 128 -9.93 -7.16 15.69
C THR A 128 -9.23 -7.32 14.35
N ALA A 129 -7.91 -7.15 14.25
CA ALA A 129 -7.17 -7.36 13.02
C ALA A 129 -7.30 -8.80 12.48
N HIS A 130 -7.20 -9.81 13.34
CA HIS A 130 -7.42 -11.21 12.93
C HIS A 130 -8.87 -11.48 12.52
N ARG A 131 -9.84 -10.84 13.18
CA ARG A 131 -11.25 -10.94 12.79
C ARG A 131 -11.49 -10.28 11.43
N LEU A 132 -10.96 -9.08 11.21
CA LEU A 132 -11.03 -8.39 9.92
C LEU A 132 -10.40 -9.22 8.81
N ALA A 133 -9.23 -9.83 9.05
CA ALA A 133 -8.58 -10.69 8.06
C ALA A 133 -9.46 -11.89 7.66
N ARG A 134 -10.12 -12.55 8.62
CA ARG A 134 -11.06 -13.64 8.33
C ARG A 134 -12.30 -13.17 7.58
N LEU A 135 -12.92 -12.08 8.05
CA LEU A 135 -14.08 -11.49 7.38
C LEU A 135 -13.77 -11.07 5.94
N LEU A 136 -12.57 -10.53 5.70
CA LEU A 136 -12.09 -10.20 4.36
C LEU A 136 -11.92 -11.45 3.50
N ALA A 137 -11.32 -12.52 4.02
CA ALA A 137 -11.20 -13.78 3.29
C ALA A 137 -12.57 -14.35 2.91
N ASP A 138 -13.49 -14.46 3.87
CA ASP A 138 -14.86 -14.94 3.64
C ASP A 138 -15.60 -14.07 2.60
N HIS A 139 -15.38 -12.75 2.64
CA HIS A 139 -15.99 -11.81 1.70
C HIS A 139 -15.41 -11.92 0.30
N ILE A 140 -14.10 -12.10 0.16
CA ILE A 140 -13.45 -12.33 -1.15
C ILE A 140 -13.99 -13.62 -1.78
N ASP A 141 -14.07 -14.71 -1.01
CA ASP A 141 -14.66 -15.98 -1.49
C ASP A 141 -16.13 -15.80 -1.93
N GLU A 142 -16.88 -14.91 -1.30
CA GLU A 142 -18.24 -14.56 -1.70
C GLU A 142 -18.28 -13.73 -2.99
N LEU A 143 -17.39 -12.74 -3.12
CA LEU A 143 -17.26 -11.90 -4.31
C LEU A 143 -16.87 -12.72 -5.54
N GLU A 144 -15.87 -13.59 -5.42
CA GLU A 144 -15.43 -14.47 -6.51
C GLU A 144 -16.56 -15.40 -6.99
N ARG A 145 -17.35 -15.95 -6.06
CA ARG A 145 -18.53 -16.75 -6.41
C ARG A 145 -19.59 -15.93 -7.15
N LYS A 146 -19.82 -14.67 -6.77
CA LYS A 146 -20.77 -13.79 -7.46
C LYS A 146 -20.27 -13.41 -8.85
N ASP A 147 -18.99 -13.11 -9.00
CA ASP A 147 -18.37 -12.78 -10.28
C ASP A 147 -18.47 -13.95 -11.28
N ALA A 148 -18.24 -15.18 -10.80
CA ALA A 148 -18.42 -16.38 -11.62
C ALA A 148 -19.87 -16.53 -12.12
N LEU A 149 -20.86 -16.35 -11.23
CA LEU A 149 -22.28 -16.44 -11.59
C LEU A 149 -22.69 -15.36 -12.61
N LEU A 150 -22.19 -14.13 -12.45
CA LEU A 150 -22.45 -13.05 -13.40
C LEU A 150 -21.81 -13.35 -14.76
N GLY A 151 -20.56 -13.82 -14.77
CA GLY A 151 -19.88 -14.25 -16.00
C GLY A 151 -20.64 -15.32 -16.77
N ASP A 152 -21.19 -16.31 -16.06
CA ASP A 152 -22.00 -17.39 -16.65
C ASP A 152 -23.32 -16.89 -17.25
N ILE A 153 -24.00 -15.95 -16.59
CA ILE A 153 -25.21 -15.32 -17.12
C ILE A 153 -24.91 -14.55 -18.41
N PHE A 154 -23.82 -13.78 -18.44
CA PHE A 154 -23.43 -13.06 -19.66
C PHE A 154 -23.03 -14.03 -20.79
N ALA A 155 -22.31 -15.11 -20.50
CA ALA A 155 -21.97 -16.13 -21.48
C ALA A 155 -23.21 -16.84 -22.06
N ALA A 156 -24.18 -17.18 -21.20
CA ALA A 156 -25.45 -17.80 -21.62
C ALA A 156 -26.31 -16.87 -22.51
N THR A 157 -26.29 -15.56 -22.25
CA THR A 157 -27.03 -14.59 -23.08
C THR A 157 -26.43 -14.35 -24.46
N VAL A 158 -25.11 -14.54 -24.64
CA VAL A 158 -24.42 -14.36 -25.93
C VAL A 158 -24.48 -15.63 -26.80
N GLY A 159 -24.53 -16.81 -26.18
CA GLY A 159 -24.61 -18.10 -26.90
C GLY A 159 -26.01 -18.49 -27.41
N GLY A 160 -27.07 -17.78 -27.04
CA GLY A 160 -28.47 -18.15 -27.30
C GLY A 160 -29.08 -17.66 -28.61
N ARG A 161 -28.29 -17.28 -29.62
CA ARG A 161 -28.82 -16.68 -30.86
C ARG A 161 -28.24 -17.32 -32.12
N HIS A 162 -28.53 -18.60 -32.31
CA HIS A 162 -28.44 -19.27 -33.61
C HIS A 162 -29.59 -20.28 -33.70
N ASP A 163 -30.71 -19.83 -34.27
CA ASP A 163 -31.71 -20.64 -34.97
C ASP A 163 -32.16 -19.85 -36.20
#